data_AF-A0A812N4X5-F1
#
_entry.id   AF-A0A812N4X5-F1
#
_cell.length_a   1.000
_cell.length_b   1.000
_cell.length_c   1.000
_cell.angle_alpha   90.00
_cell.angle_beta   90.00
_cell.angle_gamma   90.00
#
_symmetry.space_group_name_H-M   'P 1'
#
loop_
_entity.id
_entity.type
_entity.pdbx_description
1 polymer ?
#
loop_
_entity_poly.entity_id
_entity_poly.type
_entity_poly.pdbx_seq_one_letter_code
_entity_poly.pdbx_strand_id
1 'polypeptide(L)'
;MLHRVVTQVAARPFHGGALLDVLWKAASHHMGAGDLYRCLWSAVCSVGNVLANQLVAWMVYGRIADPDGEFFVRRVGERRPWQPGAALCGRAEDLSQPMTALAAQREWQSLFVLRPEAIPKNIVTMETAKRVLFAGKAVRVLMRGNRWLRRTDDSWESSLQGNLDPATLQNEVDFLRSCFMAKSPALVVEQSVERIRNGVAIQLRNLIVDEAELCQHLAAMKGFYLLGYGAFYQTFLDSARKLLQGRPPWNAERELQAGPWAAAMSEHEGAEGPGQ
;
A
#
# COMPACT_ATOMS: atom_id res chain seq x y z
N MET A 1 24.61 22.11 -27.60
CA MET A 1 23.46 22.16 -26.67
C MET A 1 23.15 20.80 -26.04
N LEU A 2 22.99 19.70 -26.80
CA LEU A 2 23.01 18.34 -26.23
C LEU A 2 24.25 18.10 -25.36
N HIS A 3 25.42 18.53 -25.83
CA HIS A 3 26.66 18.53 -25.05
C HIS A 3 26.52 19.25 -23.71
N ARG A 4 25.72 20.33 -23.61
CA ARG A 4 25.51 21.08 -22.35
C ARG A 4 24.66 20.27 -21.36
N VAL A 5 23.59 19.63 -21.83
CA VAL A 5 22.76 18.71 -21.03
C VAL A 5 23.59 17.51 -20.59
N VAL A 6 24.37 16.91 -21.48
CA VAL A 6 25.27 15.78 -21.18
C VAL A 6 26.35 16.21 -20.17
N THR A 7 26.99 17.37 -20.34
CA THR A 7 27.96 17.87 -19.35
C THR A 7 27.31 18.20 -18.01
N GLN A 8 26.06 18.67 -18.00
CA GLN A 8 25.33 18.94 -16.76
C GLN A 8 24.96 17.64 -16.04
N VAL A 9 24.56 16.61 -16.78
CA VAL A 9 24.30 15.26 -16.26
C VAL A 9 25.60 14.57 -15.83
N ALA A 10 26.72 14.82 -16.51
CA ALA A 10 28.02 14.28 -16.14
C ALA A 10 28.65 15.00 -14.92
N ALA A 11 28.36 16.29 -14.75
CA ALA A 11 28.90 17.11 -13.67
C ALA A 11 28.16 16.93 -12.33
N ARG A 12 26.99 16.30 -12.32
CA ARG A 12 26.20 16.05 -11.10
C ARG A 12 25.62 14.63 -11.12
N PRO A 13 25.65 13.90 -9.98
CA PRO A 13 25.06 12.58 -9.90
C PRO A 13 23.52 12.67 -9.85
N PHE A 14 22.87 12.98 -10.98
CA PHE A 14 21.42 12.86 -11.11
C PHE A 14 21.07 11.38 -11.31
N HIS A 15 20.17 10.85 -10.48
CA HIS A 15 19.78 9.44 -10.52
C HIS A 15 18.24 9.35 -10.57
N GLY A 16 17.70 8.32 -11.23
CA GLY A 16 16.25 8.07 -11.29
C GLY A 16 15.39 9.29 -11.68
N GLY A 17 14.39 9.61 -10.86
CA GLY A 17 13.44 10.70 -11.12
C GLY A 17 14.07 12.09 -11.25
N ALA A 18 15.22 12.35 -10.61
CA ALA A 18 15.93 13.61 -10.76
C ALA A 18 16.49 13.80 -12.17
N LEU A 19 16.95 12.70 -12.80
CA LEU A 19 17.40 12.72 -14.20
C LEU A 19 16.21 13.02 -15.14
N LEU A 20 15.06 12.39 -14.88
CA LEU A 20 13.84 12.61 -15.65
C LEU A 20 13.40 14.08 -15.59
N ASP A 21 13.49 14.73 -14.42
CA ASP A 21 13.18 16.15 -14.27
C ASP A 21 14.10 17.08 -15.07
N VAL A 22 15.41 16.75 -15.14
CA VAL A 22 16.37 17.53 -15.92
C VAL A 22 16.08 17.39 -17.41
N LEU A 23 15.85 16.16 -17.88
CA LEU A 23 15.51 15.89 -19.27
C LEU A 23 14.18 16.52 -19.68
N TRP A 24 13.17 16.45 -18.80
CA TRP A 24 11.87 17.08 -19.00
C TRP A 24 12.01 18.59 -19.19
N LYS A 25 12.69 19.28 -18.26
CA LYS A 25 12.93 20.73 -18.36
C LYS A 25 13.66 21.09 -19.64
N ALA A 26 14.71 20.33 -19.99
CA ALA A 26 15.46 20.56 -21.22
C ALA A 26 14.58 20.39 -22.47
N ALA A 27 13.73 19.36 -22.51
CA ALA A 27 12.80 19.15 -23.62
C ALA A 27 11.77 20.29 -23.72
N SER A 28 11.17 20.71 -22.61
CA SER A 28 10.18 21.80 -22.57
C SER A 28 10.76 23.14 -23.01
N HIS A 29 12.00 23.45 -22.65
CA HIS A 29 12.67 24.69 -23.10
C HIS A 29 12.93 24.74 -24.60
N HIS A 30 12.95 23.59 -25.28
CA HIS A 30 13.31 23.48 -26.69
C HIS A 30 12.15 23.07 -27.58
N MET A 31 10.89 23.30 -27.15
CA MET A 31 9.65 22.93 -27.86
C MET A 31 9.51 23.50 -29.30
N GLY A 32 10.43 24.36 -29.75
CA GLY A 32 10.49 24.88 -31.13
C GLY A 32 11.70 24.41 -31.97
N ALA A 33 12.66 23.67 -31.41
CA ALA A 33 13.85 23.20 -32.13
C ALA A 33 13.64 21.75 -32.58
N GLY A 34 13.00 21.55 -33.74
CA GLY A 34 12.42 20.27 -34.19
C GLY A 34 13.27 19.01 -33.97
N ASP A 35 14.53 18.99 -34.42
CA ASP A 35 15.39 17.79 -34.28
C ASP A 35 15.88 17.58 -32.84
N LEU A 36 16.29 18.67 -32.18
CA LEU A 36 16.77 18.63 -30.80
C LEU A 36 15.66 18.22 -29.83
N TYR A 37 14.46 18.77 -30.01
CA TYR A 37 13.27 18.41 -29.25
C TYR A 37 12.94 16.93 -29.44
N ARG A 38 12.95 16.42 -30.67
CA ARG A 38 12.68 14.99 -30.94
C ARG A 38 13.67 14.07 -30.22
N CYS A 39 14.97 14.39 -30.26
CA CYS A 39 15.99 13.60 -29.55
C CYS A 39 15.80 13.65 -28.03
N LEU A 40 15.60 14.85 -27.46
CA LEU A 40 15.39 15.01 -26.01
C LEU A 40 14.09 14.35 -25.54
N TRP A 41 13.02 14.49 -26.31
CA TRP A 41 11.73 13.86 -26.03
C TRP A 41 11.83 12.34 -26.09
N SER A 42 12.56 11.78 -27.07
CA SER A 42 12.82 10.34 -27.11
C SER A 42 13.54 9.86 -25.85
N ALA A 43 14.50 10.62 -25.33
CA ALA A 43 15.18 10.28 -24.08
C ALA A 43 14.25 10.37 -22.87
N VAL A 44 13.39 11.40 -22.80
CA VAL A 44 12.34 11.52 -21.77
C VAL A 44 11.41 10.30 -21.81
N CYS A 45 10.99 9.86 -22.99
CA CYS A 45 10.16 8.67 -23.15
C CYS A 45 10.85 7.39 -22.67
N SER A 46 12.13 7.20 -23.03
CA SER A 46 12.90 6.02 -22.62
C SER A 46 13.06 5.94 -21.10
N VAL A 47 13.45 7.05 -20.46
CA VAL A 47 13.61 7.11 -18.98
C VAL A 47 12.25 7.05 -18.28
N GLY A 48 11.25 7.73 -18.83
CA GLY A 48 9.89 7.68 -18.32
C GLY A 48 9.28 6.27 -18.35
N ASN A 49 9.56 5.48 -19.38
CA ASN A 49 9.10 4.09 -19.45
C ASN A 49 9.68 3.23 -18.32
N VAL A 50 10.90 3.51 -17.84
CA VAL A 50 11.46 2.84 -16.66
C VAL A 50 10.64 3.18 -15.42
N LEU A 51 10.29 4.47 -15.22
CA LEU A 51 9.42 4.90 -14.14
C LEU A 51 8.03 4.24 -14.23
N ALA A 52 7.42 4.19 -15.42
CA ALA A 52 6.12 3.54 -15.62
C ALA A 52 6.16 2.05 -15.25
N ASN A 53 7.23 1.34 -15.63
CA ASN A 53 7.41 -0.06 -15.26
C ASN A 53 7.63 -0.24 -13.75
N GLN A 54 8.35 0.67 -13.08
CA GLN A 54 8.49 0.65 -11.62
C GLN A 54 7.16 0.93 -10.91
N LEU A 55 6.35 1.88 -11.43
CA LEU A 55 5.00 2.15 -10.92
C LEU A 55 4.12 0.90 -11.03
N VAL A 56 4.12 0.22 -12.18
CA VAL A 56 3.36 -1.02 -12.40
C VAL A 56 3.86 -2.15 -11.50
N ALA A 57 5.18 -2.36 -11.44
CA ALA A 57 5.79 -3.37 -10.54
C ALA A 57 5.32 -3.21 -9.10
N TRP A 58 5.25 -1.97 -8.62
CA TRP A 58 4.82 -1.67 -7.27
C TRP A 58 3.31 -1.71 -7.08
N MET A 59 2.55 -0.95 -7.88
CA MET A 59 1.11 -0.76 -7.70
C MET A 59 0.27 -1.95 -8.13
N VAL A 60 0.79 -2.82 -8.99
CA VAL A 60 0.04 -3.97 -9.53
C VAL A 60 0.58 -5.28 -8.99
N TYR A 61 1.90 -5.39 -8.86
CA TYR A 61 2.55 -6.63 -8.43
C TYR A 61 3.09 -6.57 -7.00
N GLY A 62 3.02 -5.41 -6.32
CA GLY A 62 3.50 -5.26 -4.94
C GLY A 62 5.02 -5.45 -4.80
N ARG A 63 5.78 -5.35 -5.89
CA ARG A 63 7.23 -5.63 -5.93
C ARG A 63 8.03 -4.35 -6.11
N ILE A 64 9.19 -4.29 -5.47
CA ILE A 64 10.20 -3.26 -5.69
C ILE A 64 11.49 -3.97 -6.08
N ALA A 65 11.99 -3.68 -7.28
CA ALA A 65 13.31 -4.10 -7.74
C ALA A 65 14.09 -2.82 -8.05
N ASP A 66 14.80 -2.30 -7.04
CA ASP A 66 15.50 -1.01 -7.10
C ASP A 66 16.93 -1.13 -6.53
N PRO A 67 17.84 -1.85 -7.23
CA PRO A 67 19.20 -2.10 -6.76
C PRO A 67 20.04 -0.83 -6.63
N ASP A 68 19.79 0.15 -7.49
CA ASP A 68 20.54 1.40 -7.57
C ASP A 68 19.89 2.52 -6.75
N GLY A 69 18.73 2.26 -6.14
CA GLY A 69 18.05 3.24 -5.33
C GLY A 69 17.60 4.45 -6.15
N GLU A 70 16.88 4.23 -7.25
CA GLU A 70 16.35 5.27 -8.14
C GLU A 70 14.85 5.53 -7.95
N PHE A 71 14.09 4.56 -7.46
CA PHE A 71 12.63 4.66 -7.33
C PHE A 71 12.22 5.41 -6.05
N PHE A 72 11.23 6.30 -6.16
CA PHE A 72 10.84 7.13 -5.02
C PHE A 72 10.17 6.37 -3.86
N VAL A 73 9.77 5.11 -4.04
CA VAL A 73 9.40 4.21 -2.94
C VAL A 73 10.59 3.34 -2.58
N ARG A 74 10.99 3.36 -1.30
CA ARG A 74 12.11 2.58 -0.80
C ARG A 74 11.68 1.65 0.33
N ARG A 75 12.27 0.47 0.36
CA ARG A 75 12.20 -0.44 1.51
C ARG A 75 13.22 -0.07 2.60
N VAL A 76 12.76 0.08 3.83
CA VAL A 76 13.60 0.32 5.01
C VAL A 76 14.29 -0.97 5.43
N GLY A 77 15.63 -0.94 5.58
CA GLY A 77 16.44 -2.11 5.95
C GLY A 77 17.26 -2.71 4.81
N GLU A 78 16.98 -2.37 3.55
CA GLU A 78 17.85 -2.70 2.42
C GLU A 78 19.00 -1.68 2.33
N ARG A 79 20.08 -1.94 3.08
CA ARG A 79 21.43 -1.50 2.71
C ARG A 79 22.21 -2.75 2.33
N ARG A 80 22.03 -3.26 1.10
CA ARG A 80 23.06 -4.14 0.53
C ARG A 80 24.06 -3.26 -0.22
N PRO A 81 25.37 -3.47 -0.05
CA PRO A 81 26.34 -2.95 -1.00
C PRO A 81 25.99 -3.50 -2.39
N TRP A 82 25.93 -2.60 -3.37
CA TRP A 82 25.70 -2.91 -4.77
C TRP A 82 26.62 -4.04 -5.23
N GLN A 83 26.03 -5.14 -5.73
CA GLN A 83 26.75 -6.22 -6.40
C GLN A 83 26.28 -6.27 -7.86
N PRO A 84 27.19 -6.15 -8.85
CA PRO A 84 26.84 -6.28 -10.26
C PRO A 84 26.13 -7.62 -10.53
N GLY A 85 24.96 -7.59 -11.17
CA GLY A 85 24.16 -8.79 -11.48
C GLY A 85 23.01 -9.09 -10.53
N ALA A 86 22.91 -8.42 -9.37
CA ALA A 86 21.77 -8.56 -8.45
C ALA A 86 20.47 -7.89 -8.97
N ALA A 87 20.60 -6.98 -9.95
CA ALA A 87 19.50 -6.19 -10.52
C ALA A 87 18.38 -7.03 -11.19
N LEU A 88 18.69 -8.26 -11.61
CA LEU A 88 17.73 -9.15 -12.28
C LEU A 88 16.99 -10.08 -11.30
N CYS A 89 17.40 -10.12 -10.03
CA CYS A 89 16.77 -10.92 -8.99
C CYS A 89 16.70 -10.13 -7.68
N GLY A 90 15.83 -9.12 -7.64
CA GLY A 90 15.18 -8.80 -6.37
C GLY A 90 14.55 -10.10 -5.89
N ARG A 91 15.04 -10.66 -4.77
CA ARG A 91 14.58 -11.95 -4.23
C ARG A 91 13.06 -11.89 -4.20
N ALA A 92 12.39 -12.69 -5.03
CA ALA A 92 10.94 -12.69 -5.10
C ALA A 92 10.46 -13.10 -3.72
N GLU A 93 9.98 -12.13 -2.94
CA GLU A 93 9.36 -12.44 -1.66
C GLU A 93 8.11 -13.23 -1.97
N ASP A 94 8.05 -14.42 -1.38
CA ASP A 94 6.86 -15.24 -1.48
C ASP A 94 5.76 -14.58 -0.64
N LEU A 95 4.94 -13.78 -1.30
CA LEU A 95 3.82 -13.08 -0.69
C LEU A 95 2.72 -14.03 -0.22
N SER A 96 2.78 -15.33 -0.57
CA SER A 96 1.85 -16.33 -0.07
C SER A 96 2.17 -16.79 1.36
N GLN A 97 3.36 -16.50 1.88
CA GLN A 97 3.73 -16.92 3.22
C GLN A 97 2.99 -16.12 4.30
N PRO A 98 2.36 -16.81 5.29
CA PRO A 98 1.71 -16.13 6.39
C PRO A 98 2.74 -15.37 7.23
N MET A 99 2.33 -14.20 7.70
CA MET A 99 3.15 -13.35 8.56
C MET A 99 2.56 -13.25 9.96
N THR A 100 3.43 -13.08 10.95
CA THR A 100 2.99 -12.72 12.30
C THR A 100 2.37 -11.32 12.28
N ALA A 101 1.41 -11.06 13.19
CA ALA A 101 0.74 -9.77 13.28
C ALA A 101 1.74 -8.61 13.44
N LEU A 102 2.80 -8.80 14.23
CA LEU A 102 3.85 -7.81 14.42
C LEU A 102 4.63 -7.53 13.12
N ALA A 103 4.90 -8.57 12.33
CA ALA A 103 5.59 -8.40 11.06
C ALA A 103 4.68 -7.70 10.03
N ALA A 104 3.39 -8.04 9.98
CA ALA A 104 2.40 -7.40 9.11
C ALA A 104 2.21 -5.91 9.46
N GLN A 105 2.14 -5.59 10.75
CA GLN A 105 2.09 -4.21 11.23
C GLN A 105 3.32 -3.42 10.79
N ARG A 106 4.52 -3.98 10.95
CA ARG A 106 5.77 -3.34 10.51
C ARG A 106 5.78 -3.13 8.98
N GLU A 107 5.35 -4.12 8.21
CA GLU A 107 5.25 -4.02 6.75
C GLU A 107 4.37 -2.84 6.31
N TRP A 108 3.17 -2.74 6.89
CA TRP A 108 2.23 -1.68 6.56
C TRP A 108 2.73 -0.29 7.01
N GLN A 109 3.20 -0.18 8.25
CA GLN A 109 3.49 1.11 8.88
C GLN A 109 4.84 1.69 8.43
N SER A 110 5.92 0.92 8.46
CA SER A 110 7.29 1.47 8.43
C SER A 110 8.21 0.84 7.40
N LEU A 111 7.87 -0.31 6.82
CA LEU A 111 8.78 -1.01 5.90
C LEU A 111 8.95 -0.28 4.56
N PHE A 112 7.93 0.43 4.08
CA PHE A 112 8.00 1.19 2.82
C PHE A 112 7.77 2.68 3.07
N VAL A 113 8.70 3.50 2.57
CA VAL A 113 8.73 4.96 2.76
C VAL A 113 9.02 5.68 1.44
N LEU A 114 8.55 6.92 1.35
CA LEU A 114 8.87 7.80 0.21
C LEU A 114 10.24 8.44 0.37
N ARG A 115 10.90 8.67 -0.77
CA ARG A 115 12.11 9.48 -0.91
C ARG A 115 11.78 10.74 -1.72
N PRO A 116 11.50 11.87 -1.06
CA PRO A 116 11.12 13.11 -1.74
C PRO A 116 12.12 13.58 -2.80
N GLU A 117 13.39 13.23 -2.65
CA GLU A 117 14.49 13.61 -3.54
C GLU A 117 14.44 12.87 -4.88
N ALA A 118 13.89 11.65 -4.90
CA ALA A 118 13.78 10.80 -6.09
C ALA A 118 12.47 10.99 -6.86
N ILE A 119 11.55 11.84 -6.38
CA ILE A 119 10.28 12.12 -7.05
C ILE A 119 10.53 13.07 -8.23
N PRO A 120 10.16 12.69 -9.47
CA PRO A 120 10.21 13.59 -10.62
C PRO A 120 9.11 14.65 -10.51
N LYS A 121 9.45 15.82 -9.97
CA LYS A 121 8.51 16.86 -9.52
C LYS A 121 7.67 17.46 -10.64
N ASN A 122 8.14 17.40 -11.89
CA ASN A 122 7.37 17.93 -13.02
C ASN A 122 6.29 16.98 -13.54
N ILE A 123 6.35 15.69 -13.15
CA ILE A 123 5.45 14.64 -13.64
C ILE A 123 4.61 14.06 -12.50
N VAL A 124 5.22 13.88 -11.33
CA VAL A 124 4.59 13.25 -10.16
C VAL A 124 4.57 14.24 -9.00
N THR A 125 3.36 14.61 -8.56
CA THR A 125 3.19 15.41 -7.35
C THR A 125 3.47 14.58 -6.09
N MET A 126 3.77 15.25 -4.98
CA MET A 126 3.92 14.57 -3.69
C MET A 126 2.65 13.80 -3.29
N GLU A 127 1.48 14.32 -3.67
CA GLU A 127 0.20 13.65 -3.39
C GLU A 127 0.05 12.37 -4.21
N THR A 128 0.36 12.43 -5.51
CA THR A 128 0.39 11.24 -6.38
C THR A 128 1.41 10.21 -5.89
N ALA A 129 2.58 10.62 -5.42
CA ALA A 129 3.55 9.71 -4.82
C ALA A 129 3.01 9.02 -3.55
N LYS A 130 2.25 9.72 -2.70
CA LYS A 130 1.56 9.11 -1.54
C LYS A 130 0.51 8.10 -1.98
N ARG A 131 -0.27 8.40 -3.03
CA ARG A 131 -1.24 7.46 -3.63
C ARG A 131 -0.55 6.19 -4.13
N VAL A 132 0.59 6.33 -4.83
CA VAL A 132 1.42 5.20 -5.28
C VAL A 132 1.91 4.36 -4.10
N LEU A 133 2.43 5.00 -3.03
CA LEU A 133 2.87 4.28 -1.83
C LEU A 133 1.73 3.46 -1.22
N PHE A 134 0.57 4.08 -1.03
CA PHE A 134 -0.61 3.42 -0.48
C PHE A 134 -1.05 2.23 -1.35
N ALA A 135 -1.17 2.43 -2.67
CA ALA A 135 -1.64 1.40 -3.59
C ALA A 135 -0.77 0.14 -3.52
N GLY A 136 0.56 0.27 -3.61
CA GLY A 136 1.42 -0.92 -3.54
C GLY A 136 1.44 -1.59 -2.15
N LYS A 137 1.33 -0.83 -1.04
CA LYS A 137 1.16 -1.42 0.30
C LYS A 137 -0.13 -2.23 0.38
N ALA A 138 -1.24 -1.69 -0.11
CA ALA A 138 -2.54 -2.34 -0.11
C ALA A 138 -2.56 -3.59 -1.01
N VAL A 139 -1.96 -3.53 -2.19
CA VAL A 139 -1.81 -4.70 -3.07
C VAL A 139 -1.03 -5.82 -2.39
N ARG A 140 0.04 -5.52 -1.64
CA ARG A 140 0.77 -6.55 -0.88
C ARG A 140 -0.11 -7.21 0.18
N VAL A 141 -0.93 -6.45 0.89
CA VAL A 141 -1.90 -7.01 1.86
C VAL A 141 -2.91 -7.93 1.16
N LEU A 142 -3.47 -7.49 0.02
CA LEU A 142 -4.42 -8.27 -0.77
C LEU A 142 -3.81 -9.54 -1.36
N MET A 143 -2.54 -9.49 -1.78
CA MET A 143 -1.82 -10.67 -2.27
C MET A 143 -1.57 -11.71 -1.18
N ARG A 144 -1.28 -11.30 0.06
CA ARG A 144 -1.13 -12.22 1.20
C ARG A 144 -2.40 -12.99 1.49
N GLY A 145 -3.56 -12.37 1.29
CA GLY A 145 -4.87 -13.03 1.40
C GLY A 145 -5.31 -13.78 0.15
N ASN A 146 -4.51 -13.82 -0.92
CA ASN A 146 -4.90 -14.32 -2.24
C ASN A 146 -6.22 -13.70 -2.76
N ARG A 147 -6.43 -12.40 -2.47
CA ARG A 147 -7.63 -11.62 -2.86
C ARG A 147 -7.37 -10.60 -3.95
N TRP A 148 -6.11 -10.36 -4.28
CA TRP A 148 -5.76 -9.46 -5.37
C TRP A 148 -6.24 -10.03 -6.71
N LEU A 149 -7.09 -9.28 -7.42
CA LEU A 149 -7.69 -9.66 -8.72
C LEU A 149 -8.46 -10.99 -8.71
N ARG A 150 -8.88 -11.46 -7.54
CA ARG A 150 -9.80 -12.59 -7.45
C ARG A 150 -11.14 -12.11 -8.01
N ARG A 151 -11.63 -12.75 -9.08
CA ARG A 151 -13.02 -12.57 -9.53
C ARG A 151 -13.93 -12.92 -8.35
N THR A 152 -14.60 -11.93 -7.81
CA THR A 152 -15.85 -12.15 -7.08
C THR A 152 -16.84 -12.70 -8.09
N ASP A 153 -17.39 -13.89 -7.85
CA ASP A 153 -18.42 -14.49 -8.70
C ASP A 153 -19.52 -13.47 -9.01
N ASP A 154 -20.11 -13.59 -10.22
CA ASP A 154 -21.00 -12.67 -10.95
C ASP A 154 -22.16 -12.02 -10.15
N SER A 155 -21.85 -11.26 -9.10
CA SER A 155 -22.80 -10.43 -8.38
C SER A 155 -22.87 -9.06 -9.07
N TRP A 156 -24.07 -8.70 -9.51
CA TRP A 156 -24.39 -7.40 -10.13
C TRP A 156 -23.93 -6.18 -9.29
N GLU A 157 -23.69 -6.35 -7.99
CA GLU A 157 -23.13 -5.32 -7.09
C GLU A 157 -21.65 -5.00 -7.37
N SER A 158 -20.85 -5.98 -7.82
CA SER A 158 -19.42 -5.77 -8.16
C SER A 158 -19.24 -4.80 -9.33
N SER A 159 -20.18 -4.81 -10.29
CA SER A 159 -20.17 -3.91 -11.45
C SER A 159 -20.49 -2.45 -11.08
N LEU A 160 -21.28 -2.23 -10.02
CA LEU A 160 -21.65 -0.90 -9.55
C LEU A 160 -20.57 -0.27 -8.64
N GLN A 161 -19.74 -1.10 -8.01
CA GLN A 161 -18.73 -0.64 -7.05
C GLN A 161 -17.36 -0.32 -7.67
N GLY A 162 -17.22 -0.43 -9.01
CA GLY A 162 -15.99 -0.04 -9.69
C GLY A 162 -14.80 -0.97 -9.38
N ASN A 163 -15.07 -2.27 -9.19
CA ASN A 163 -14.02 -3.25 -8.99
C ASN A 163 -13.05 -3.24 -10.17
N LEU A 164 -11.74 -3.25 -9.86
CA LEU A 164 -10.71 -3.28 -10.88
C LEU A 164 -10.64 -4.70 -11.48
N ASP A 165 -11.36 -4.91 -12.58
CA ASP A 165 -11.29 -6.17 -13.32
C ASP A 165 -9.88 -6.37 -13.91
N PRO A 166 -9.43 -7.63 -14.09
CA PRO A 166 -8.12 -7.91 -14.70
C PRO A 166 -7.93 -7.25 -16.07
N ALA A 167 -8.99 -7.16 -16.87
CA ALA A 167 -8.95 -6.50 -18.19
C ALA A 167 -8.81 -4.97 -18.06
N THR A 168 -9.59 -4.34 -17.20
CA THR A 168 -9.52 -2.90 -16.94
C THR A 168 -8.16 -2.51 -16.35
N LEU A 169 -7.63 -3.32 -15.43
CA LEU A 169 -6.29 -3.13 -14.89
C LEU A 169 -5.23 -3.23 -15.98
N GLN A 170 -5.33 -4.22 -16.87
CA GLN A 170 -4.37 -4.38 -17.96
C GLN A 170 -4.40 -3.17 -18.90
N ASN A 171 -5.59 -2.64 -19.21
CA ASN A 171 -5.73 -1.41 -19.98
C ASN A 171 -5.05 -0.20 -19.28
N GLU A 172 -5.19 -0.07 -17.97
CA GLU A 172 -4.50 0.99 -17.20
C GLU A 172 -2.98 0.79 -17.17
N VAL A 173 -2.50 -0.46 -17.12
CA VAL A 173 -1.07 -0.79 -17.21
C VAL A 173 -0.51 -0.38 -18.57
N ASP A 174 -1.23 -0.67 -19.65
CA ASP A 174 -0.82 -0.32 -21.00
C ASP A 174 -0.90 1.20 -21.24
N PHE A 175 -1.89 1.86 -20.63
CA PHE A 175 -1.98 3.32 -20.63
C PHE A 175 -0.84 3.99 -19.84
N LEU A 176 -0.46 3.43 -18.68
CA LEU A 176 0.71 3.89 -17.92
C LEU A 176 2.02 3.69 -18.70
N ARG A 177 2.20 2.55 -19.38
CA ARG A 177 3.41 2.31 -20.20
C ARG A 177 3.50 3.24 -21.40
N SER A 178 2.35 3.68 -21.94
CA SER A 178 2.29 4.62 -23.06
C SER A 178 2.21 6.10 -22.63
N CYS A 179 2.19 6.42 -21.33
CA CYS A 179 1.91 7.77 -20.84
C CYS A 179 2.92 8.83 -21.31
N PHE A 180 4.19 8.46 -21.50
CA PHE A 180 5.22 9.38 -21.96
C PHE A 180 5.14 9.72 -23.45
N MET A 181 4.32 8.99 -24.22
CA MET A 181 3.99 9.34 -25.61
C MET A 181 2.87 10.38 -25.70
N ALA A 182 2.15 10.63 -24.59
CA ALA A 182 1.08 11.61 -24.54
C ALA A 182 1.61 13.04 -24.48
N LYS A 183 0.79 14.01 -24.92
CA LYS A 183 1.10 15.44 -24.83
C LYS A 183 1.24 15.93 -23.37
N SER A 184 0.61 15.25 -22.41
CA SER A 184 0.69 15.55 -20.98
C SER A 184 0.87 14.27 -20.15
N PRO A 185 2.10 13.79 -19.97
CA PRO A 185 2.41 12.60 -19.18
C PRO A 185 2.04 12.75 -17.70
N ALA A 186 2.15 13.96 -17.13
CA ALA A 186 1.81 14.23 -15.73
C ALA A 186 0.33 13.91 -15.43
N LEU A 187 -0.59 14.39 -16.29
CA LEU A 187 -2.02 14.16 -16.14
C LEU A 187 -2.37 12.67 -16.31
N VAL A 188 -1.76 12.02 -17.30
CA VAL A 188 -1.98 10.59 -17.56
C VAL A 188 -1.55 9.75 -16.37
N VAL A 189 -0.34 10.00 -15.84
CA VAL A 189 0.16 9.30 -14.65
C VAL A 189 -0.76 9.51 -13.47
N GLU A 190 -1.19 10.75 -13.21
CA GLU A 190 -2.10 11.05 -12.10
C GLU A 190 -3.44 10.31 -12.21
N GLN A 191 -4.07 10.35 -13.39
CA GLN A 191 -5.36 9.69 -13.62
C GLN A 191 -5.27 8.17 -13.48
N SER A 192 -4.26 7.54 -14.09
CA SER A 192 -4.09 6.09 -13.98
C SER A 192 -3.73 5.65 -12.56
N VAL A 193 -2.86 6.41 -11.88
CA VAL A 193 -2.54 6.14 -10.48
C VAL A 193 -3.80 6.20 -9.62
N GLU A 194 -4.65 7.21 -9.82
CA GLU A 194 -5.89 7.36 -9.05
C GLU A 194 -6.90 6.25 -9.35
N ARG A 195 -7.04 5.82 -10.61
CA ARG A 195 -7.91 4.67 -10.97
C ARG A 195 -7.44 3.38 -10.31
N ILE A 196 -6.14 3.05 -10.43
CA ILE A 196 -5.58 1.85 -9.79
C ILE A 196 -5.75 1.94 -8.26
N ARG A 197 -5.42 3.09 -7.66
CA ARG A 197 -5.57 3.31 -6.22
C ARG A 197 -7.02 3.13 -5.76
N ASN A 198 -8.00 3.62 -6.51
CA ASN A 198 -9.42 3.46 -6.20
C ASN A 198 -9.83 1.98 -6.18
N GLY A 199 -9.52 1.22 -7.23
CA GLY A 199 -9.87 -0.20 -7.26
C GLY A 199 -9.18 -1.02 -6.17
N VAL A 200 -7.91 -0.72 -5.88
CA VAL A 200 -7.18 -1.32 -4.75
C VAL A 200 -7.85 -0.98 -3.42
N ALA A 201 -8.29 0.26 -3.22
CA ALA A 201 -8.94 0.69 -1.99
C ALA A 201 -10.31 0.02 -1.80
N ILE A 202 -11.08 -0.18 -2.88
CA ILE A 202 -12.36 -0.89 -2.84
C ILE A 202 -12.13 -2.35 -2.44
N GLN A 203 -11.18 -3.06 -3.05
CA GLN A 203 -10.87 -4.45 -2.68
C GLN A 203 -10.36 -4.56 -1.23
N LEU A 204 -9.54 -3.61 -0.78
CA LEU A 204 -9.06 -3.58 0.60
C LEU A 204 -10.20 -3.31 1.59
N ARG A 205 -11.13 -2.41 1.27
CA ARG A 205 -12.36 -2.21 2.05
C ARG A 205 -13.18 -3.49 2.11
N ASN A 206 -13.35 -4.14 0.95
CA ASN A 206 -13.85 -5.50 0.74
C ASN A 206 -13.42 -6.45 1.86
N LEU A 207 -12.11 -6.67 1.86
CA LEU A 207 -11.40 -7.53 2.80
C LEU A 207 -11.63 -7.14 4.26
N ILE A 208 -11.55 -5.85 4.59
CA ILE A 208 -11.57 -5.39 5.98
C ILE A 208 -12.99 -5.40 6.58
N VAL A 209 -13.97 -4.95 5.81
CA VAL A 209 -15.34 -4.77 6.31
C VAL A 209 -16.07 -6.09 6.32
N ASP A 210 -16.04 -6.81 5.20
CA ASP A 210 -16.90 -7.97 5.00
C ASP A 210 -16.26 -9.24 5.57
N GLU A 211 -14.95 -9.43 5.37
CA GLU A 211 -14.29 -10.69 5.72
C GLU A 211 -13.57 -10.66 7.08
N ALA A 212 -12.93 -9.54 7.39
CA ALA A 212 -12.32 -9.34 8.70
C ALA A 212 -13.33 -8.81 9.74
N GLU A 213 -14.60 -8.64 9.34
CA GLU A 213 -15.72 -8.26 10.22
C GLU A 213 -15.36 -7.09 11.14
N LEU A 214 -14.74 -6.04 10.59
CA LEU A 214 -14.24 -4.90 11.37
C LEU A 214 -15.34 -4.30 12.26
N CYS A 215 -16.58 -4.25 11.77
CA CYS A 215 -17.73 -3.75 12.52
C CYS A 215 -17.97 -4.56 13.80
N GLN A 216 -17.85 -5.89 13.75
CA GLN A 216 -18.01 -6.75 14.92
C GLN A 216 -16.86 -6.55 15.91
N HIS A 217 -15.62 -6.46 15.42
CA HIS A 217 -14.46 -6.17 16.26
C HIS A 217 -14.58 -4.81 16.96
N LEU A 218 -15.04 -3.76 16.27
CA LEU A 218 -15.28 -2.45 16.85
C LEU A 218 -16.43 -2.47 17.87
N ALA A 219 -17.50 -3.24 17.59
CA ALA A 219 -18.59 -3.43 18.53
C ALA A 219 -18.11 -4.14 19.80
N ALA A 220 -17.31 -5.21 19.68
CA ALA A 220 -16.70 -5.90 20.80
C ALA A 220 -15.75 -4.97 21.58
N MET A 221 -14.93 -4.16 20.89
CA MET A 221 -14.08 -3.18 21.55
C MET A 221 -14.89 -2.16 22.35
N LYS A 222 -15.99 -1.64 21.79
CA LYS A 222 -16.90 -0.75 22.51
C LYS A 222 -17.56 -1.46 23.70
N GLY A 223 -17.99 -2.70 23.50
CA GLY A 223 -18.66 -3.50 24.53
C GLY A 223 -17.77 -3.76 25.74
N PHE A 224 -16.55 -4.24 25.51
CA PHE A 224 -15.60 -4.55 26.58
C PHE A 224 -14.83 -3.31 27.06
N TYR A 225 -14.11 -2.59 26.20
CA TYR A 225 -13.22 -1.51 26.68
C TYR A 225 -13.97 -0.26 27.12
N LEU A 226 -15.16 0.01 26.57
CA LEU A 226 -15.98 1.17 26.96
C LEU A 226 -17.17 0.79 27.86
N LEU A 227 -17.14 -0.42 28.45
CA LEU A 227 -18.18 -0.91 29.36
C LEU A 227 -19.59 -0.90 28.74
N GLY A 228 -19.69 -1.08 27.42
CA GLY A 228 -20.97 -1.15 26.72
C GLY A 228 -21.82 -2.37 27.13
N TYR A 229 -21.18 -3.45 27.55
CA TYR A 229 -21.85 -4.65 28.05
C TYR A 229 -22.17 -4.55 29.55
N GLY A 230 -23.10 -3.67 29.91
CA GLY A 230 -23.43 -3.38 31.31
C GLY A 230 -23.83 -4.61 32.14
N ALA A 231 -24.64 -5.51 31.57
CA ALA A 231 -25.06 -6.75 32.24
C ALA A 231 -23.86 -7.68 32.52
N PHE A 232 -22.96 -7.85 31.54
CA PHE A 232 -21.70 -8.59 31.72
C PHE A 232 -20.87 -7.99 32.85
N TYR A 233 -20.66 -6.67 32.85
CA TYR A 233 -19.85 -6.02 33.88
C TYR A 233 -20.51 -6.09 35.27
N GLN A 234 -21.84 -6.09 35.34
CA GLN A 234 -22.54 -6.27 36.60
C GLN A 234 -22.30 -7.66 37.19
N THR A 235 -22.55 -8.74 36.41
CA THR A 235 -22.26 -10.11 36.84
C THR A 235 -20.78 -10.30 37.20
N PHE A 236 -19.88 -9.76 36.37
CA PHE A 236 -18.44 -9.83 36.60
C PHE A 236 -18.04 -9.14 37.91
N LEU A 237 -18.47 -7.89 38.13
CA LEU A 237 -18.09 -7.12 39.32
C LEU A 237 -18.69 -7.72 40.60
N ASP A 238 -19.92 -8.22 40.56
CA ASP A 238 -20.56 -8.88 41.70
C ASP A 238 -19.80 -10.16 42.09
N SER A 239 -19.40 -10.95 41.10
CA SER A 239 -18.63 -12.19 41.28
C SER A 239 -17.18 -11.91 41.71
N ALA A 240 -16.55 -10.88 41.14
CA ALA A 240 -15.17 -10.50 41.44
C ALA A 240 -15.02 -9.70 42.74
N ARG A 241 -16.12 -9.20 43.32
CA ARG A 241 -16.11 -8.29 44.48
C ARG A 241 -15.28 -8.81 45.65
N LYS A 242 -15.41 -10.09 46.00
CA LYS A 242 -14.66 -10.69 47.11
C LYS A 242 -13.15 -10.83 46.80
N LEU A 243 -12.80 -11.06 45.55
CA LEU A 243 -11.40 -11.20 45.10
C LEU A 243 -10.70 -9.84 44.97
N LEU A 244 -11.44 -8.79 44.59
CA LEU A 244 -10.92 -7.44 44.37
C LEU A 244 -10.91 -6.54 45.62
N GLN A 245 -11.56 -6.95 46.72
CA GLN A 245 -11.61 -6.18 47.98
C GLN A 245 -10.28 -6.13 48.74
N GLY A 246 -9.42 -7.13 48.55
CA GLY A 246 -8.13 -7.24 49.22
C GLY A 246 -6.97 -6.82 48.34
N ARG A 247 -5.76 -6.88 48.91
CA ARG A 247 -4.54 -6.80 48.11
C ARG A 247 -4.53 -7.95 47.10
N PRO A 248 -4.25 -7.70 45.81
CA PRO A 248 -4.26 -8.76 44.80
C PRO A 248 -3.22 -9.83 45.16
N PRO A 249 -3.61 -11.11 45.29
CA PRO A 249 -2.67 -12.21 45.44
C PRO A 249 -1.88 -12.44 44.14
N TRP A 250 -0.78 -13.19 44.21
CA TRP A 250 0.09 -13.47 43.06
C TRP A 250 -0.61 -14.21 41.92
N ASN A 251 -1.72 -14.89 42.20
CA ASN A 251 -2.55 -15.64 41.26
C ASN A 251 -3.89 -14.96 40.92
N ALA A 252 -4.09 -13.69 41.33
CA ALA A 252 -5.36 -12.97 41.16
C ALA A 252 -5.88 -12.97 39.73
N GLU A 253 -4.99 -12.79 38.75
CA GLU A 253 -5.37 -12.78 37.32
C GLU A 253 -5.93 -14.13 36.87
N ARG A 254 -5.31 -15.24 37.28
CA ARG A 254 -5.81 -16.59 36.98
C ARG A 254 -7.14 -16.87 37.65
N GLU A 255 -7.32 -16.45 38.90
CA GLU A 255 -8.59 -16.64 39.62
C GLU A 255 -9.72 -15.81 39.01
N LEU A 256 -9.42 -14.57 38.58
CA LEU A 256 -10.37 -13.71 37.87
C LEU A 256 -10.75 -14.29 36.50
N GLN A 257 -9.78 -14.77 35.72
CA GLN A 257 -10.01 -15.37 34.41
C GLN A 257 -10.83 -16.66 34.49
N ALA A 258 -10.47 -17.57 35.41
CA ALA A 258 -11.11 -18.89 35.51
C ALA A 258 -12.48 -18.87 36.19
N GLY A 259 -12.74 -17.91 37.08
CA GLY A 259 -13.99 -17.81 37.82
C GLY A 259 -14.90 -16.68 37.29
N PRO A 260 -14.81 -15.46 37.86
CA PRO A 260 -15.73 -14.37 37.55
C PRO A 260 -15.84 -14.02 36.06
N TRP A 261 -14.72 -14.00 35.34
CA TRP A 261 -14.69 -13.67 33.92
C TRP A 261 -15.36 -14.74 33.06
N ALA A 262 -14.98 -16.01 33.25
CA ALA A 262 -15.57 -17.13 32.51
C ALA A 262 -17.08 -17.27 32.78
N ALA A 263 -17.52 -17.08 34.03
CA ALA A 263 -18.94 -17.10 34.38
C ALA A 263 -19.73 -15.97 33.69
N ALA A 264 -19.21 -14.74 33.75
CA ALA A 264 -19.85 -13.60 33.09
C ALA A 264 -19.86 -13.74 31.55
N MET A 265 -18.81 -14.32 30.96
CA MET A 265 -18.75 -14.61 29.52
C MET A 265 -19.79 -15.65 29.12
N SER A 266 -19.96 -16.73 29.89
CA SER A 266 -20.98 -17.75 29.62
C SER A 266 -22.40 -17.19 29.67
N GLU A 267 -22.68 -16.26 30.60
CA GLU A 267 -23.98 -15.58 30.66
C GLU A 267 -24.18 -14.60 29.49
N HIS A 268 -23.13 -13.89 29.09
CA HIS A 268 -23.16 -12.98 27.94
C HIS A 268 -23.41 -13.74 26.62
N GLU A 269 -22.69 -14.84 26.38
CA GLU A 269 -22.89 -15.69 25.19
C GLU A 269 -24.28 -16.34 25.17
N GLY A 270 -24.80 -16.74 26.34
CA GLY A 270 -26.16 -17.28 26.47
C GLY A 270 -27.26 -16.24 26.22
N ALA A 271 -26.98 -14.95 26.44
CA ALA A 271 -27.90 -13.85 26.16
C ALA A 271 -27.88 -13.39 24.69
N GLU A 272 -26.84 -13.73 23.92
CA GLU A 272 -26.64 -13.30 22.53
C GLU A 272 -27.11 -14.31 21.43
N GLY A 273 -27.73 -15.46 21.75
CA GLY A 273 -28.19 -16.43 20.72
C GLY A 273 -29.70 -16.78 20.72
N PRO A 274 -30.32 -17.19 19.58
CA PRO A 274 -30.12 -16.80 18.18
C PRO A 274 -31.24 -15.84 17.72
N GLY A 275 -30.89 -14.61 17.35
CA GLY A 275 -31.86 -13.60 16.96
C GLY A 275 -31.26 -12.52 16.08
N GLN A 276 -30.49 -12.89 15.07
CA GLN A 276 -30.18 -12.10 13.88
C GLN A 276 -30.08 -13.01 12.67
#